data_AF-A0AAV9QGF8-F1
#
_entry.id   AF-A0AAV9QGF8-F1
#
_cell.length_a   1.000
_cell.length_b   1.000
_cell.length_c   1.000
_cell.angle_alpha   90.00
_cell.angle_beta   90.00
_cell.angle_gamma   90.00
#
_symmetry.space_group_name_H-M   'P 1'
#
loop_
_entity.id
_entity.type
_entity.pdbx_description
1 polymer ?
#
loop_
_entity_poly.entity_id
_entity_poly.type
_entity_poly.pdbx_seq_one_letter_code
_entity_poly.pdbx_strand_id
1 'polypeptide(L)'
;MSKALGGPGDAGKTNPEELFAAGYGACFQSAMNAAAMSMKIQMPENKEDSIVETTVHLVGDMKKLDMGIRVDMRVQVRGLSKESLDKVVNKAKEVCPYSRATRGNVTTNIEVVQV
;
A
#
# COMPACT_ATOMS: atom_id res chain seq x y z
N MET A 1 3.08 -18.06 -12.11
CA MET A 1 1.63 -17.89 -11.85
C MET A 1 1.29 -18.69 -10.60
N SER A 2 0.52 -18.10 -9.67
CA SER A 2 0.19 -18.73 -8.39
C SER A 2 -0.72 -19.95 -8.57
N LYS A 3 -0.76 -20.87 -7.59
CA LYS A 3 -1.69 -22.03 -7.64
C LYS A 3 -3.14 -21.59 -7.73
N ALA A 4 -3.51 -20.52 -7.03
CA ALA A 4 -4.85 -19.96 -7.03
C ALA A 4 -5.29 -19.48 -8.43
N LEU A 5 -4.34 -19.13 -9.30
CA LEU A 5 -4.58 -18.74 -10.69
C LEU A 5 -4.31 -19.86 -11.70
N GLY A 6 -4.19 -21.13 -11.26
CA GLY A 6 -3.98 -22.27 -12.14
C GLY A 6 -2.53 -22.49 -12.58
N GLY A 7 -1.58 -21.77 -11.98
CA GLY A 7 -0.15 -22.00 -12.20
C GLY A 7 0.43 -23.11 -11.31
N PRO A 8 1.66 -23.54 -11.57
CA PRO A 8 2.32 -24.60 -10.79
C PRO A 8 2.56 -24.21 -9.32
N GLY A 9 2.53 -22.92 -9.00
CA GLY A 9 2.78 -22.43 -7.65
C GLY A 9 4.22 -22.60 -7.22
N ASP A 10 5.14 -22.12 -8.04
CA ASP A 10 6.57 -22.25 -7.82
C ASP A 10 6.99 -21.47 -6.57
N ALA A 11 7.39 -22.21 -5.53
CA ALA A 11 7.96 -21.63 -4.32
C ALA A 11 9.18 -20.76 -4.67
N GLY A 12 9.24 -19.55 -4.12
CA GLY A 12 10.34 -18.60 -4.32
C GLY A 12 10.26 -17.76 -5.60
N LYS A 13 9.23 -17.91 -6.44
CA LYS A 13 8.97 -16.99 -7.55
C LYS A 13 7.90 -15.98 -7.16
N THR A 14 8.11 -14.73 -7.55
CA THR A 14 7.12 -13.68 -7.34
C THR A 14 5.96 -13.75 -8.34
N ASN A 15 4.93 -12.94 -8.13
CA ASN A 15 3.77 -12.80 -9.01
C ASN A 15 3.41 -11.31 -9.21
N PRO A 16 2.56 -10.96 -10.20
CA PRO A 16 2.18 -9.57 -10.44
C PRO A 16 1.57 -8.87 -9.22
N GLU A 17 0.81 -9.57 -8.39
CA GLU A 17 0.16 -9.01 -7.21
C GLU A 17 1.19 -8.64 -6.13
N GLU A 18 2.19 -9.49 -5.89
CA GLU A 18 3.31 -9.21 -4.98
C GLU A 18 4.17 -8.05 -5.49
N LEU A 19 4.44 -8.00 -6.80
CA LEU A 19 5.16 -6.88 -7.41
C LEU A 19 4.38 -5.58 -7.27
N PHE A 20 3.05 -5.62 -7.46
CA PHE A 20 2.18 -4.48 -7.26
C PHE A 20 2.12 -4.06 -5.79
N ALA A 21 2.05 -5.02 -4.86
CA ALA A 21 2.06 -4.76 -3.42
C ALA A 21 3.35 -4.07 -2.98
N ALA A 22 4.51 -4.61 -3.40
CA ALA A 22 5.81 -4.05 -3.11
C ALA A 22 5.98 -2.64 -3.72
N GLY A 23 5.59 -2.47 -4.98
CA GLY A 23 5.65 -1.19 -5.68
C GLY A 23 4.75 -0.13 -5.04
N TYR A 24 3.51 -0.48 -4.73
CA TYR A 24 2.57 0.44 -4.11
C TYR A 24 3.02 0.80 -2.69
N GLY A 25 3.37 -0.17 -1.84
CA GLY A 25 3.86 0.09 -0.48
C GLY A 25 5.07 1.03 -0.45
N ALA A 26 6.09 0.76 -1.28
CA ALA A 26 7.29 1.60 -1.39
C ALA A 26 6.97 3.00 -1.92
N CYS A 27 6.07 3.10 -2.91
CA CYS A 27 5.63 4.37 -3.46
C CYS A 27 4.86 5.20 -2.41
N PHE A 28 4.02 4.55 -1.60
CA PHE A 28 3.24 5.20 -0.56
C PHE A 28 4.14 5.69 0.59
N GLN A 29 5.10 4.88 1.04
CA GLN A 29 6.12 5.31 2.01
C GLN A 29 6.87 6.55 1.54
N SER A 30 7.28 6.59 0.26
CA SER A 30 7.94 7.75 -0.33
C SER A 30 7.03 8.99 -0.34
N ALA A 31 5.74 8.80 -0.65
CA ALA A 31 4.75 9.86 -0.61
C ALA A 31 4.48 10.38 0.81
N MET A 32 4.47 9.50 1.83
CA MET A 32 4.37 9.90 3.23
C MET A 32 5.54 10.78 3.66
N ASN A 33 6.78 10.39 3.31
CA ASN A 33 7.97 11.19 3.63
C ASN A 33 7.90 12.59 3.00
N ALA A 34 7.50 12.69 1.73
CA ALA A 34 7.32 13.97 1.04
C ALA A 34 6.18 14.81 1.66
N ALA A 35 5.05 14.18 2.00
CA ALA A 35 3.92 14.84 2.63
C ALA A 35 4.28 15.40 4.02
N ALA A 36 4.92 14.58 4.87
CA ALA A 36 5.37 14.98 6.19
C ALA A 36 6.33 16.18 6.13
N MET A 37 7.29 16.14 5.20
CA MET A 37 8.21 17.26 4.95
C MET A 37 7.46 18.56 4.59
N SER A 38 6.45 18.48 3.72
CA SER A 38 5.64 19.65 3.33
C SER A 38 4.85 20.27 4.50
N MET A 39 4.58 19.47 5.53
CA MET A 39 3.85 19.86 6.74
C MET A 39 4.78 20.18 7.93
N LYS A 40 6.10 20.09 7.75
CA LYS A 40 7.10 20.18 8.82
C LYS A 40 6.89 19.15 9.95
N ILE A 41 6.37 17.98 9.60
CA ILE A 41 6.26 16.83 10.50
C ILE A 41 7.52 15.98 10.30
N GLN A 42 8.22 15.69 11.40
CA GLN A 42 9.40 14.82 11.38
C GLN A 42 8.95 13.35 11.36
N MET A 43 9.34 12.62 10.31
CA MET A 43 9.22 11.15 10.27
C MET A 43 10.40 10.52 11.03
N PRO A 44 10.24 9.32 11.60
CA PRO A 44 11.34 8.62 12.25
C PRO A 44 12.44 8.25 11.24
N GLU A 45 13.69 8.25 11.69
CA GLU A 45 14.85 7.95 10.85
C GLU A 45 15.08 6.45 10.66
N ASN A 46 14.72 5.64 11.65
CA ASN A 46 14.84 4.18 11.58
C ASN A 46 13.74 3.61 10.67
N LYS A 47 14.12 2.75 9.74
CA LYS A 47 13.19 2.11 8.80
C LYS A 47 12.13 1.24 9.50
N GLU A 48 12.48 0.65 10.64
CA GLU A 48 11.57 -0.19 11.43
C GLU A 48 10.48 0.60 12.14
N ASP A 49 10.66 1.92 12.28
CA ASP A 49 9.71 2.81 12.94
C ASP A 49 8.70 3.43 11.97
N SER A 50 8.81 3.18 10.66
CA SER A 50 7.83 3.59 9.65
C SER A 50 7.60 2.47 8.64
N ILE A 51 6.51 1.74 8.82
CA ILE A 51 6.17 0.56 8.02
C ILE A 51 4.88 0.80 7.25
N VAL A 52 4.94 0.54 5.94
CA VAL A 52 3.76 0.43 5.06
C VAL A 52 3.68 -1.02 4.59
N GLU A 53 2.80 -1.78 5.20
CA GLU A 53 2.47 -3.14 4.77
C GLU A 53 1.34 -3.05 3.73
N THR A 54 1.50 -3.72 2.59
CA THR A 54 0.51 -3.70 1.51
C THR A 54 0.16 -5.12 1.13
N THR A 55 -1.13 -5.43 1.15
CA THR A 55 -1.69 -6.71 0.69
C THR A 55 -2.53 -6.45 -0.56
N VAL A 56 -2.27 -7.20 -1.62
CA VAL A 56 -3.03 -7.14 -2.87
C VAL A 56 -3.85 -8.41 -2.99
N HIS A 57 -5.15 -8.24 -3.14
CA HIS A 57 -6.10 -9.32 -3.31
C HIS A 57 -6.56 -9.35 -4.77
N LEU A 58 -6.59 -10.55 -5.35
CA LEU A 58 -7.38 -10.80 -6.55
C LEU A 58 -8.83 -10.90 -6.16
N VAL A 59 -9.69 -10.16 -6.87
CA VAL A 59 -11.14 -10.11 -6.64
C VAL A 59 -11.87 -10.25 -7.97
N GLY A 60 -13.16 -10.53 -7.91
CA GLY A 60 -14.01 -10.76 -9.09
C GLY A 60 -14.43 -12.22 -9.24
N ASP A 61 -14.93 -12.55 -10.43
CA ASP A 61 -15.40 -13.89 -10.80
C ASP A 61 -14.64 -14.39 -12.03
N MET A 62 -13.65 -15.26 -11.77
CA MET A 62 -12.83 -15.89 -12.82
C MET A 62 -13.67 -16.64 -13.86
N LYS A 63 -14.84 -17.19 -13.51
CA LYS A 63 -15.71 -17.88 -14.47
C LYS A 63 -16.36 -16.93 -15.46
N LYS A 64 -16.51 -15.65 -15.08
CA LYS A 64 -17.06 -14.58 -15.92
C LYS A 64 -15.97 -13.74 -16.57
N LEU A 65 -14.69 -14.11 -16.41
CA LEU A 65 -13.55 -13.28 -16.79
C LEU A 65 -13.57 -11.88 -16.16
N ASP A 66 -14.22 -11.76 -15.00
CA ASP A 66 -14.23 -10.54 -14.20
C ASP A 66 -13.04 -10.60 -13.24
N MET A 67 -11.99 -9.85 -13.57
CA MET A 67 -10.75 -9.82 -12.80
C MET A 67 -10.47 -8.40 -12.34
N GLY A 68 -10.31 -8.25 -11.03
CA GLY A 68 -9.91 -7.00 -10.42
C GLY A 68 -8.89 -7.24 -9.31
N ILE A 69 -8.38 -6.13 -8.78
CA ILE A 69 -7.58 -6.14 -7.57
C ILE A 69 -8.20 -5.24 -6.50
N ARG A 70 -7.93 -5.57 -5.25
CA ARG A 70 -8.19 -4.74 -4.07
C ARG A 70 -6.91 -4.62 -3.27
N VAL A 71 -6.65 -3.45 -2.72
CA VAL A 71 -5.47 -3.19 -1.90
C VAL A 71 -5.88 -2.91 -0.47
N ASP A 72 -5.31 -3.64 0.47
CA ASP A 72 -5.40 -3.35 1.89
C ASP A 72 -4.01 -2.92 2.36
N MET A 73 -3.89 -1.70 2.90
CA MET A 73 -2.64 -1.11 3.32
C MET A 73 -2.70 -0.79 4.82
N ARG A 74 -1.67 -1.19 5.56
CA ARG A 74 -1.51 -0.91 6.98
C ARG A 74 -0.29 -0.03 7.19
N VAL A 75 -0.52 1.14 7.75
CA VAL A 75 0.51 2.16 7.99
C VAL A 75 0.76 2.27 9.47
N GLN A 76 2.02 2.11 9.87
CA GLN A 76 2.45 2.15 11.26
C GLN A 76 3.66 3.07 11.37
N VAL A 77 3.57 4.11 12.20
CA VAL A 77 4.69 5.03 12.42
C VAL A 77 4.84 5.29 13.90
N ARG A 78 5.95 4.84 14.48
CA ARG A 78 6.26 5.04 15.91
C ARG A 78 6.63 6.50 16.16
N GLY A 79 6.16 7.04 17.28
CA GLY A 79 6.51 8.39 17.73
C GLY A 79 5.71 9.52 17.09
N LEU A 80 4.76 9.23 16.20
CA LEU A 80 3.79 10.21 15.71
C LEU A 80 2.44 10.01 16.42
N SER A 81 1.77 11.12 16.73
CA SER A 81 0.37 11.04 17.13
C SER A 81 -0.48 10.53 15.96
N LYS A 82 -1.57 9.83 16.27
CA LYS A 82 -2.50 9.34 15.25
C LYS A 82 -3.03 10.48 14.37
N GLU A 83 -3.34 11.64 14.95
CA GLU A 83 -3.80 12.80 14.20
C GLU A 83 -2.75 13.29 13.18
N SER A 84 -1.49 13.39 13.58
CA SER A 84 -0.40 13.80 12.67
C SER A 84 -0.20 12.76 11.57
N LEU A 85 -0.23 11.47 11.92
CA LEU A 85 -0.08 10.38 10.95
C LEU A 85 -1.27 10.34 9.96
N ASP A 86 -2.49 10.55 10.43
CA ASP A 86 -3.68 10.62 9.59
C ASP A 86 -3.56 11.77 8.56
N LYS A 87 -3.04 12.95 8.97
CA LYS A 87 -2.79 14.06 8.04
C LYS A 87 -1.76 13.68 6.96
N VAL A 88 -0.67 13.03 7.36
CA VAL A 88 0.38 12.56 6.44
C VAL A 88 -0.17 11.53 5.46
N VAL A 89 -0.90 10.52 5.96
CA VAL A 89 -1.50 9.44 5.14
C VAL A 89 -2.51 9.99 4.15
N ASN A 90 -3.39 10.89 4.60
CA ASN A 90 -4.36 11.53 3.71
C ASN A 90 -3.67 12.31 2.58
N LYS A 91 -2.61 13.06 2.90
CA LYS A 91 -1.85 13.76 1.86
C LYS A 91 -1.09 12.81 0.95
N ALA A 92 -0.48 11.76 1.49
CA ALA A 92 0.21 10.73 0.72
C ALA A 92 -0.72 10.07 -0.30
N LYS A 93 -1.97 9.77 0.08
CA LYS A 93 -3.01 9.22 -0.81
C LYS A 93 -3.31 10.13 -2.00
N GLU A 94 -3.21 11.45 -1.84
CA GLU A 94 -3.43 12.39 -2.94
C GLU A 94 -2.27 12.44 -3.93
N VAL A 95 -1.04 12.25 -3.46
CA VAL A 95 0.18 12.51 -4.24
C VAL A 95 0.91 11.27 -4.73
N CYS A 96 0.74 10.13 -4.04
CA CYS A 96 1.32 8.84 -4.41
C CYS A 96 0.94 8.47 -5.86
N PRO A 97 1.92 8.29 -6.77
CA PRO A 97 1.67 7.89 -8.16
C PRO A 97 0.75 6.67 -8.31
N TYR A 98 0.96 5.61 -7.52
CA TYR A 98 0.10 4.43 -7.56
C TYR A 98 -1.33 4.76 -7.15
N SER A 99 -1.53 5.55 -6.08
CA SER A 99 -2.88 5.99 -5.65
C SER A 99 -3.59 6.87 -6.68
N ARG A 100 -2.85 7.63 -7.49
CA ARG A 100 -3.42 8.40 -8.60
C ARG A 100 -3.79 7.51 -9.77
N ALA A 101 -2.90 6.59 -10.16
CA ALA A 101 -3.09 5.69 -11.28
C ALA A 101 -4.29 4.74 -11.08
N THR A 102 -4.55 4.33 -9.83
CA THR A 102 -5.61 3.36 -9.50
C THR A 102 -6.93 4.00 -9.09
N ARG A 103 -6.99 5.33 -8.98
CA ARG A 103 -8.14 6.05 -8.46
C ARG A 103 -9.41 5.75 -9.26
N GLY A 104 -10.46 5.30 -8.57
CA GLY A 104 -11.75 4.97 -9.18
C GLY A 104 -11.81 3.56 -9.79
N ASN A 105 -10.67 2.88 -9.94
CA ASN A 105 -10.59 1.55 -10.54
C ASN A 105 -10.30 0.45 -9.52
N VAL A 106 -9.54 0.77 -8.47
CA VAL A 106 -9.14 -0.18 -7.42
C VAL A 106 -9.61 0.33 -6.08
N THR A 107 -10.29 -0.53 -5.33
CA THR A 107 -10.60 -0.27 -3.92
C THR A 107 -9.32 -0.37 -3.11
N THR A 108 -8.91 0.76 -2.52
CA THR A 108 -7.76 0.83 -1.61
C THR A 108 -8.22 1.22 -0.22
N ASN A 109 -8.08 0.29 0.73
CA ASN A 109 -8.30 0.54 2.15
C ASN A 109 -6.96 0.86 2.81
N ILE A 110 -6.91 1.94 3.60
CA ILE A 110 -5.70 2.33 4.32
C ILE A 110 -6.07 2.42 5.80
N GLU A 111 -5.45 1.57 6.59
CA GLU A 111 -5.57 1.53 8.04
C GLU A 111 -4.33 2.16 8.68
N VAL A 112 -4.54 3.09 9.60
CA VAL A 112 -3.48 3.65 10.46
C VAL A 112 -3.48 2.89 11.78
N VAL A 113 -2.39 2.17 12.05
CA VAL A 113 -2.20 1.38 13.27
C VAL A 113 -1.29 2.15 14.23
N GLN A 114 -1.72 2.30 15.48
CA GLN A 114 -0.87 2.87 16.54
C GLN A 114 0.10 1.81 17.07
N VAL A 115 1.37 2.19 17.19
CA VAL A 115 2.50 1.41 17.71
C VAL A 115 3.40 2.26 18.57
#